data_AF-A0A7V9CHR0-F1
#
_entry.id   AF-A0A7V9CHR0-F1
#
_cell.length_a   1.000
_cell.length_b   1.000
_cell.length_c   1.000
_cell.angle_alpha   90.00
_cell.angle_beta   90.00
_cell.angle_gamma   90.00
#
_symmetry.space_group_name_H-M   'P 1'
#
loop_
_entity.id
_entity.type
_entity.pdbx_description
1 polymer ?
#
loop_
_entity_poly.entity_id
_entity_poly.type
_entity_poly.pdbx_seq_one_letter_code
_entity_poly.pdbx_strand_id
1 'polypeptide(L)'
;MELTPREKDKLLIFTAALLAERRKARGLKPNYPEAVAYISAAIMEGARDGKTVAALMSFGTTLLARGDVMQGVPEMIPDIQVEATFPDGTKLVTVHHPIRGDASESVPGEVTTPKGEIVFNQGAERIVLEVANTGDRPIQVGSHYHFFETNPALRFHRG
;
A
#
# COMPACT_ATOMS: atom_id res chain seq x y z
N MET A 1 -4.41 -0.14 34.72
CA MET A 1 -3.77 -0.73 33.52
C MET A 1 -2.49 0.05 33.26
N GLU A 2 -1.39 -0.65 33.01
CA GLU A 2 -0.11 -0.04 32.64
C GLU A 2 0.02 -0.06 31.11
N LEU A 3 -0.66 0.89 30.45
CA LEU A 3 -0.67 0.96 28.99
C LEU A 3 0.64 1.52 28.46
N THR A 4 1.27 0.77 27.55
CA THR A 4 2.40 1.22 26.75
C THR A 4 2.01 2.37 25.82
N PRO A 5 2.96 3.20 25.34
CA PRO A 5 2.67 4.25 24.36
C PRO A 5 1.95 3.72 23.12
N ARG A 6 2.39 2.56 22.61
CA ARG A 6 1.77 1.89 21.45
C ARG A 6 0.31 1.54 21.69
N GLU A 7 -0.03 1.02 22.87
CA GLU A 7 -1.42 0.69 23.21
C GLU A 7 -2.30 1.94 23.32
N LYS A 8 -1.75 3.05 23.84
CA LYS A 8 -2.45 4.35 23.86
C LYS A 8 -2.73 4.86 22.44
N ASP A 9 -1.77 4.72 21.52
CA ASP A 9 -1.95 5.11 20.12
C ASP A 9 -3.04 4.26 19.43
N LYS A 10 -3.09 2.95 19.70
CA LYS A 10 -4.14 2.06 19.17
C LYS A 10 -5.52 2.42 19.72
N LEU A 11 -5.62 2.81 20.99
CA LEU A 11 -6.85 3.34 21.57
C LEU A 11 -7.28 4.66 20.92
N LEU A 12 -6.34 5.52 20.52
CA LEU A 12 -6.65 6.75 19.80
C LEU A 12 -7.21 6.45 18.40
N ILE A 13 -6.63 5.49 17.67
CA ILE A 13 -7.16 5.02 16.38
C ILE A 13 -8.58 4.47 16.56
N PHE A 14 -8.80 3.62 17.56
CA PHE A 14 -10.13 3.09 17.87
C PHE A 14 -11.14 4.20 18.18
N THR A 15 -10.74 5.22 18.96
CA THR A 15 -11.59 6.37 19.28
C THR A 15 -11.95 7.17 18.02
N ALA A 16 -11.01 7.37 17.10
CA ALA A 16 -11.27 8.00 15.81
C ALA A 16 -12.26 7.17 14.95
N ALA A 17 -12.15 5.83 14.99
CA ALA A 17 -13.06 4.93 14.30
C ALA A 17 -14.49 5.01 14.87
N LEU A 18 -14.65 5.06 16.21
CA LEU A 18 -15.96 5.27 16.84
C LEU A 18 -16.61 6.60 16.43
N LEU A 19 -15.82 7.65 16.25
CA LEU A 19 -16.32 8.92 15.72
C LEU A 19 -16.81 8.76 14.28
N ALA A 20 -16.01 8.10 13.42
CA ALA A 20 -16.37 7.81 12.03
C ALA A 20 -17.65 6.95 11.94
N GLU A 21 -17.76 5.90 12.74
CA GLU A 21 -18.96 5.04 12.86
C GLU A 21 -20.20 5.86 13.21
N ARG A 22 -20.13 6.69 14.25
CA ARG A 22 -21.26 7.53 14.68
C ARG A 22 -21.65 8.56 13.62
N ARG A 23 -20.70 9.08 12.85
CA ARG A 23 -20.97 9.98 11.73
C ARG A 23 -21.66 9.24 10.58
N LYS A 24 -21.14 8.07 10.20
CA LYS A 24 -21.72 7.18 9.18
C LYS A 24 -23.13 6.74 9.55
N ALA A 25 -23.39 6.41 10.81
CA ALA A 25 -24.71 6.05 11.32
C ALA A 25 -25.75 7.18 11.20
N ARG A 26 -25.30 8.44 11.12
CA ARG A 26 -26.16 9.61 10.83
C ARG A 26 -26.29 9.91 9.34
N GLY A 27 -25.76 9.06 8.46
CA GLY A 27 -25.79 9.22 7.01
C GLY A 27 -24.67 10.11 6.45
N LEU A 28 -23.67 10.49 7.24
CA LEU A 28 -22.51 11.22 6.71
C LEU A 28 -21.57 10.26 5.99
N LYS A 29 -21.07 10.68 4.84
CA LYS A 29 -20.06 9.93 4.08
C LYS A 29 -18.68 10.15 4.70
N PRO A 30 -17.92 9.10 5.06
CA PRO A 30 -16.59 9.28 5.61
C PRO A 30 -15.65 10.02 4.65
N ASN A 31 -14.85 10.92 5.21
CA ASN A 31 -13.69 11.52 4.55
C ASN A 31 -12.44 10.61 4.70
N TYR A 32 -11.28 11.08 4.22
CA TYR A 32 -10.01 10.34 4.28
C TYR A 32 -9.66 9.80 5.69
N PRO A 33 -9.49 10.64 6.74
CA PRO A 33 -9.09 10.12 8.05
C PRO A 33 -10.15 9.23 8.69
N GLU A 34 -11.44 9.46 8.42
CA GLU A 34 -12.53 8.63 8.93
C GLU A 34 -12.53 7.23 8.29
N ALA A 35 -12.35 7.14 6.97
CA ALA A 35 -12.26 5.87 6.27
C ALA A 35 -11.05 5.05 6.73
N VAL A 36 -9.88 5.70 6.88
CA VAL A 36 -8.67 5.07 7.39
C VAL A 36 -8.86 4.54 8.81
N ALA A 37 -9.43 5.35 9.71
CA ALA A 37 -9.67 4.94 11.09
C ALA A 37 -10.68 3.78 11.17
N TYR A 38 -11.79 3.88 10.43
CA TYR A 38 -12.85 2.87 10.39
C TYR A 38 -12.30 1.49 9.98
N ILE A 39 -11.57 1.44 8.86
CA ILE A 39 -11.00 0.18 8.36
C ILE A 39 -9.91 -0.31 9.32
N SER A 40 -9.03 0.56 9.80
CA SER A 40 -7.95 0.18 10.73
C SER A 40 -8.48 -0.47 12.00
N ALA A 41 -9.54 0.08 12.59
CA ALA A 41 -10.19 -0.50 13.77
C ALA A 41 -10.79 -1.87 13.48
N ALA A 42 -11.50 -2.03 12.37
CA ALA A 42 -12.07 -3.32 11.98
C ALA A 42 -10.99 -4.40 11.75
N ILE A 43 -9.80 -4.03 11.25
CA ILE A 43 -8.67 -4.95 11.13
C ILE A 43 -8.10 -5.33 12.51
N MET A 44 -7.97 -4.37 13.43
CA MET A 44 -7.51 -4.65 14.80
C MET A 44 -8.47 -5.58 15.54
N GLU A 45 -9.77 -5.35 15.44
CA GLU A 45 -10.79 -6.21 16.06
C GLU A 45 -10.81 -7.60 15.40
N GLY A 46 -10.71 -7.68 14.08
CA GLY A 46 -10.65 -8.98 13.41
C GLY A 46 -9.39 -9.78 13.76
N ALA A 47 -8.26 -9.13 14.03
CA ALA A 47 -7.06 -9.78 14.57
C ALA A 47 -7.30 -10.28 16.01
N ARG A 48 -8.00 -9.48 16.83
CA ARG A 48 -8.38 -9.85 18.19
C ARG A 48 -9.34 -11.05 18.24
N ASP A 49 -10.20 -11.16 17.24
CA ASP A 49 -11.11 -12.29 16.99
C ASP A 49 -10.40 -13.55 16.43
N GLY A 50 -9.10 -13.45 16.14
CA GLY A 50 -8.30 -14.58 15.67
C GLY A 50 -8.35 -14.84 14.15
N LYS A 51 -8.81 -13.88 13.34
CA LYS A 51 -8.67 -13.97 11.87
C LYS A 51 -7.18 -13.99 11.48
N THR A 52 -6.86 -14.58 10.34
CA THR A 52 -5.50 -14.57 9.80
C THR A 52 -5.18 -13.24 9.11
N VAL A 53 -3.88 -12.92 8.98
CA VAL A 53 -3.42 -11.75 8.20
C VAL A 53 -4.03 -11.74 6.80
N ALA A 54 -3.94 -12.87 6.07
CA ALA A 54 -4.48 -12.98 4.71
C ALA A 54 -6.00 -12.76 4.64
N ALA A 55 -6.75 -13.27 5.63
CA ALA A 55 -8.19 -13.05 5.70
C ALA A 55 -8.51 -11.56 5.92
N LEU A 56 -7.73 -10.88 6.78
CA LEU A 56 -7.89 -9.46 7.07
C LEU A 56 -7.52 -8.56 5.88
N MET A 57 -6.49 -8.91 5.11
CA MET A 57 -6.15 -8.21 3.86
C MET A 57 -7.34 -8.16 2.90
N SER A 58 -8.09 -9.25 2.80
CA SER A 58 -9.29 -9.32 1.94
C SER A 58 -10.51 -8.67 2.60
N PHE A 59 -10.74 -8.94 3.89
CA PHE A 59 -11.86 -8.40 4.67
C PHE A 59 -11.87 -6.87 4.70
N GLY A 60 -10.69 -6.23 4.81
CA GLY A 60 -10.59 -4.77 4.79
C GLY A 60 -11.19 -4.12 3.53
N THR A 61 -11.25 -4.86 2.42
CA THR A 61 -11.77 -4.37 1.13
C THR A 61 -13.29 -4.44 1.01
N THR A 62 -13.97 -5.04 2.00
CA THR A 62 -15.43 -5.22 2.00
C THR A 62 -16.15 -4.27 2.95
N LEU A 63 -15.42 -3.40 3.65
CA LEU A 63 -15.95 -2.60 4.76
C LEU A 63 -16.63 -1.30 4.31
N LEU A 64 -16.13 -0.69 3.22
CA LEU A 64 -16.65 0.55 2.67
C LEU A 64 -16.75 0.40 1.15
N ALA A 65 -17.96 0.59 0.62
CA ALA A 65 -18.17 0.76 -0.81
C ALA A 65 -17.85 2.22 -1.22
N ARG A 66 -17.56 2.45 -2.50
CA ARG A 66 -17.34 3.80 -3.04
C ARG A 66 -18.48 4.77 -2.72
N GLY A 67 -19.72 4.29 -2.74
CA GLY A 67 -20.91 5.09 -2.42
C GLY A 67 -20.98 5.55 -0.95
N ASP A 68 -20.29 4.85 -0.05
CA ASP A 68 -20.30 5.14 1.38
C ASP A 68 -19.43 6.34 1.74
N VAL A 69 -18.41 6.67 0.94
CA VAL A 69 -17.39 7.69 1.25
C VAL A 69 -17.52 8.93 0.36
N MET A 70 -16.84 10.01 0.77
CA MET A 70 -16.77 11.23 -0.04
C MET A 70 -16.04 10.97 -1.36
N GLN A 71 -16.36 11.78 -2.39
CA GLN A 71 -15.70 11.74 -3.69
C GLN A 71 -14.18 11.94 -3.55
N GLY A 72 -13.39 11.21 -4.35
CA GLY A 72 -11.92 11.27 -4.32
C GLY A 72 -11.26 10.48 -3.18
N VAL A 73 -12.01 10.07 -2.15
CA VAL A 73 -11.45 9.27 -1.03
C VAL A 73 -10.86 7.94 -1.47
N PRO A 74 -11.50 7.15 -2.37
CA PRO A 74 -10.93 5.89 -2.82
C PRO A 74 -9.56 6.05 -3.50
N GLU A 75 -9.36 7.14 -4.24
CA GLU A 75 -8.11 7.43 -4.94
C GLU A 75 -7.00 7.91 -3.99
N MET A 76 -7.37 8.56 -2.88
CA MET A 76 -6.41 9.01 -1.86
C MET A 76 -5.90 7.88 -0.95
N ILE A 77 -6.58 6.73 -0.91
CA ILE A 77 -6.24 5.60 -0.02
C ILE A 77 -5.80 4.39 -0.89
N PRO A 78 -4.55 4.37 -1.38
CA PRO A 78 -4.03 3.21 -2.09
C PRO A 78 -3.89 2.01 -1.15
N ASP A 79 -3.48 2.26 0.09
CA ASP A 79 -3.22 1.22 1.09
C ASP A 79 -3.59 1.70 2.49
N ILE A 80 -4.05 0.78 3.33
CA ILE A 80 -4.11 0.98 4.78
C ILE A 80 -3.22 -0.06 5.45
N GLN A 81 -2.28 0.42 6.28
CA GLN A 81 -1.34 -0.40 7.01
C GLN A 81 -1.59 -0.29 8.50
N VAL A 82 -1.83 -1.42 9.16
CA VAL A 82 -2.02 -1.47 10.61
C VAL A 82 -1.38 -2.71 11.20
N GLU A 83 -0.59 -2.51 12.24
CA GLU A 83 -0.15 -3.62 13.09
C GLU A 83 -1.22 -3.96 14.13
N ALA A 84 -1.50 -5.25 14.30
CA ALA A 84 -2.40 -5.76 15.32
C ALA A 84 -1.79 -6.96 16.04
N THR A 85 -2.27 -7.25 17.25
CA THR A 85 -1.82 -8.40 18.06
C THR A 85 -2.71 -9.59 17.76
N PHE A 86 -2.15 -10.60 17.09
CA PHE A 86 -2.76 -11.88 16.80
C PHE A 86 -2.41 -12.90 17.88
N PRO A 87 -3.05 -14.09 17.91
CA PRO A 87 -2.67 -15.17 18.81
C PRO A 87 -1.19 -15.58 18.70
N ASP A 88 -0.56 -15.36 17.55
CA ASP A 88 0.86 -15.65 17.27
C ASP A 88 1.75 -14.39 17.31
N GLY A 89 1.29 -13.32 17.96
CA GLY A 89 2.04 -12.08 18.17
C GLY A 89 1.66 -10.95 17.24
N THR A 90 2.43 -9.86 17.28
CA THR A 90 2.18 -8.69 16.42
C THR A 90 2.50 -9.02 14.95
N LYS A 91 1.58 -8.67 14.03
CA LYS A 91 1.80 -8.73 12.58
C LYS A 91 1.31 -7.45 11.92
N LEU A 92 1.95 -7.06 10.82
CA LEU A 92 1.50 -6.00 9.93
C LEU A 92 0.43 -6.54 8.97
N VAL A 93 -0.70 -5.86 8.88
CA VAL A 93 -1.71 -6.09 7.84
C VAL A 93 -1.69 -4.90 6.88
N THR A 94 -1.60 -5.19 5.58
CA THR A 94 -1.75 -4.17 4.52
C THR A 94 -3.00 -4.49 3.71
N VAL A 95 -3.95 -3.57 3.68
CA VAL A 95 -5.14 -3.66 2.85
C VAL A 95 -4.92 -2.81 1.61
N HIS A 96 -4.68 -3.48 0.48
CA HIS A 96 -4.49 -2.82 -0.82
C HIS A 96 -5.84 -2.46 -1.46
N HIS A 97 -5.96 -1.22 -1.92
CA HIS A 97 -7.16 -0.62 -2.51
C HIS A 97 -8.43 -0.96 -1.71
N PRO A 98 -8.52 -0.49 -0.45
CA PRO A 98 -9.59 -0.88 0.46
C PRO A 98 -10.99 -0.47 -0.01
N ILE A 99 -11.08 0.57 -0.85
CA ILE A 99 -12.36 1.05 -1.40
C ILE A 99 -12.28 0.93 -2.92
N ARG A 100 -13.06 0.00 -3.48
CA ARG A 100 -12.96 -0.42 -4.90
C ARG A 100 -14.09 0.15 -5.77
N GLY A 101 -13.86 0.15 -7.08
CA GLY A 101 -14.81 0.58 -8.11
C GLY A 101 -14.21 1.60 -9.08
N ASP A 102 -14.99 2.01 -10.08
CA ASP A 102 -14.57 2.93 -11.15
C ASP A 102 -14.06 4.26 -10.61
N ALA A 103 -13.16 4.92 -11.35
CA ALA A 103 -12.53 6.17 -10.92
C ALA A 103 -13.55 7.29 -10.65
N SER A 104 -13.28 8.11 -9.64
CA SER A 104 -14.01 9.36 -9.39
C SER A 104 -13.91 10.30 -10.59
N GLU A 105 -14.96 11.09 -10.86
CA GLU A 105 -14.94 12.13 -11.91
C GLU A 105 -13.83 13.18 -11.70
N SER A 106 -13.44 13.40 -10.44
CA SER A 106 -12.37 14.32 -10.05
C SER A 106 -11.47 13.60 -9.05
N VAL A 107 -10.17 13.56 -9.35
CA VAL A 107 -9.16 12.85 -8.55
C VAL A 107 -8.21 13.85 -7.89
N PRO A 108 -8.17 13.90 -6.53
CA PRO A 108 -7.25 14.78 -5.83
C PRO A 108 -5.79 14.49 -6.18
N GLY A 109 -5.05 15.53 -6.58
CA GLY A 109 -3.63 15.40 -6.92
C GLY A 109 -3.36 14.72 -8.26
N GLU A 110 -4.36 14.63 -9.15
CA GLU A 110 -4.16 14.08 -10.49
C GLU A 110 -3.04 14.82 -11.24
N VAL A 111 -2.19 14.04 -11.91
CA VAL A 111 -1.11 14.57 -12.75
C VAL A 111 -1.55 14.50 -14.20
N THR A 112 -1.67 15.66 -14.83
CA THR A 112 -1.91 15.76 -16.27
C THR A 112 -0.58 15.96 -16.99
N THR A 113 -0.28 15.07 -17.95
CA THR A 113 0.95 15.13 -18.73
C THR A 113 0.64 15.51 -20.18
N PRO A 114 1.50 16.30 -20.84
CA PRO A 114 1.40 16.50 -22.28
C PRO A 114 1.52 15.16 -23.01
N LYS A 115 0.87 15.05 -24.17
CA LYS A 115 1.05 13.89 -25.05
C LYS A 115 2.50 13.90 -25.57
N GLY A 116 3.15 12.74 -25.59
CA GLY A 116 4.49 12.57 -26.13
C GLY A 116 5.29 11.47 -25.42
N GLU A 117 6.53 11.31 -25.83
CA GLU A 117 7.50 10.37 -25.24
C GLU A 117 8.71 11.12 -24.69
N ILE A 118 9.32 10.59 -23.63
CA ILE A 118 10.57 11.09 -23.07
C ILE A 118 11.71 10.21 -23.57
N VAL A 119 12.66 10.81 -24.29
CA VAL A 119 13.86 10.10 -24.77
C VAL A 119 14.92 10.08 -23.67
N PHE A 120 15.15 8.92 -23.06
CA PHE A 120 16.24 8.74 -22.10
C PHE A 120 17.60 8.66 -22.81
N ASN A 121 18.66 9.15 -22.15
CA ASN A 121 20.06 9.02 -22.59
C ASN A 121 20.27 9.44 -24.05
N GLN A 122 19.72 10.58 -24.45
CA GLN A 122 19.84 11.10 -25.81
C GLN A 122 21.31 11.40 -26.15
N GLY A 123 21.75 10.94 -27.32
CA GLY A 123 23.13 11.15 -27.79
C GLY A 123 24.19 10.25 -27.15
N ALA A 124 23.82 9.43 -26.14
CA ALA A 124 24.75 8.45 -25.58
C ALA A 124 24.90 7.24 -26.53
N GLU A 125 26.14 6.76 -26.68
CA GLU A 125 26.40 5.50 -27.37
C GLU A 125 25.74 4.33 -26.63
N ARG A 126 25.18 3.38 -27.39
CA ARG A 126 24.47 2.23 -26.84
C ARG A 126 24.99 0.96 -27.47
N ILE A 127 25.18 -0.04 -26.63
CA ILE A 127 25.46 -1.41 -27.04
C ILE A 127 24.36 -2.32 -26.51
N VAL A 128 24.08 -3.39 -27.24
CA VAL A 128 23.17 -4.45 -26.81
C VAL A 128 24.02 -5.66 -26.47
N LEU A 129 23.87 -6.17 -25.26
CA LEU A 129 24.61 -7.32 -24.76
C LEU A 129 23.63 -8.44 -24.39
N GLU A 130 23.94 -9.66 -24.80
CA GLU A 130 23.28 -10.85 -24.28
C GLU A 130 23.94 -11.24 -22.95
N VAL A 131 23.13 -11.41 -21.90
CA VAL A 131 23.60 -11.66 -20.54
C VAL A 131 22.90 -12.89 -19.99
N ALA A 132 23.69 -13.89 -19.57
CA ALA A 132 23.18 -15.11 -18.95
C ALA A 132 23.55 -15.17 -17.47
N ASN A 133 22.57 -15.37 -16.59
CA ASN A 133 22.84 -15.71 -15.19
C ASN A 133 23.15 -17.21 -15.09
N THR A 134 24.40 -17.55 -14.73
CA THR A 134 24.85 -18.93 -14.52
C THR A 134 24.89 -19.32 -13.05
N GLY A 135 24.47 -18.42 -12.15
CA GLY A 135 24.41 -18.67 -10.71
C GLY A 135 23.14 -19.42 -10.30
N ASP A 136 23.12 -19.83 -9.03
CA ASP A 136 22.00 -20.49 -8.36
C ASP A 136 21.06 -19.50 -7.66
N ARG A 137 21.36 -18.19 -7.77
CA ARG A 137 20.65 -17.10 -7.08
C ARG A 137 20.22 -16.01 -8.07
N PRO A 138 19.08 -15.33 -7.80
CA PRO A 138 18.67 -14.16 -8.57
C PRO A 138 19.68 -13.02 -8.48
N ILE A 139 19.83 -12.25 -9.57
CA ILE A 139 20.72 -11.08 -9.64
C ILE A 139 19.93 -9.94 -10.30
N GLN A 140 19.95 -8.76 -9.67
CA GLN A 140 19.38 -7.51 -10.21
C GLN A 140 20.49 -6.46 -10.26
N VAL A 141 20.55 -5.70 -11.36
CA VAL A 141 21.56 -4.65 -11.59
C VAL A 141 20.85 -3.30 -11.72
N GLY A 142 21.33 -2.29 -11.00
CA GLY A 142 20.79 -0.93 -11.06
C GLY A 142 21.25 -0.16 -12.31
N SER A 143 20.49 0.87 -12.69
CA SER A 143 20.68 1.61 -13.94
C SER A 143 22.02 2.34 -14.08
N HIS A 144 22.65 2.71 -12.97
CA HIS A 144 23.93 3.45 -12.94
C HIS A 144 25.09 2.62 -12.39
N TYR A 145 24.89 1.31 -12.26
CA TYR A 145 25.96 0.43 -11.85
C TYR A 145 26.93 0.22 -13.02
N HIS A 146 28.24 0.29 -12.78
CA HIS A 146 29.23 -0.01 -13.80
C HIS A 146 29.06 -1.46 -14.26
N PHE A 147 28.51 -1.66 -15.46
CA PHE A 147 28.06 -2.99 -15.89
C PHE A 147 29.21 -4.01 -15.93
N PHE A 148 30.42 -3.54 -16.22
CA PHE A 148 31.69 -4.29 -16.15
C PHE A 148 31.94 -4.96 -14.79
N GLU A 149 31.45 -4.39 -13.69
CA GLU A 149 31.72 -4.86 -12.33
C GLU A 149 30.59 -5.73 -11.78
N THR A 150 29.56 -6.01 -12.59
CA THR A 150 28.39 -6.77 -12.13
C THR A 150 28.78 -8.17 -11.71
N ASN A 151 27.95 -8.78 -10.86
CA ASN A 151 28.20 -10.09 -10.26
C ASN A 151 28.86 -11.09 -11.26
N PRO A 152 29.97 -11.77 -10.90
CA PRO A 152 30.69 -12.68 -11.79
C PRO A 152 29.86 -13.84 -12.37
N ALA A 153 28.75 -14.20 -11.72
CA ALA A 153 27.81 -15.20 -12.23
C ALA A 153 27.00 -14.70 -13.45
N LEU A 154 27.02 -13.40 -13.77
CA LEU A 154 26.53 -12.88 -15.04
C LEU A 154 27.60 -13.05 -16.11
N ARG A 155 27.34 -13.94 -17.06
CA ARG A 155 28.20 -14.23 -18.21
C ARG A 155 27.77 -13.37 -19.40
N PHE A 156 28.68 -12.51 -19.84
CA PHE A 156 28.58 -11.66 -21.03
C PHE A 156 30.00 -11.16 -21.41
N HIS A 157 30.14 -10.51 -22.56
CA HIS A 157 31.40 -9.92 -22.99
C HIS A 157 31.70 -8.64 -22.19
N ARG A 158 32.74 -8.66 -21.34
CA ARG A 158 33.06 -7.52 -20.46
C ARG A 158 33.96 -6.45 -21.11
N GLY A 159 34.63 -6.75 -22.22
CA GLY A 159 35.49 -5.80 -22.94
C GLY A 159 35.99 -6.43 -24.21
#